data_AF-A0A929HZN3-F1
#
_entry.id   AF-A0A929HZN3-F1
#
_cell.length_a   1.000
_cell.length_b   1.000
_cell.length_c   1.000
_cell.angle_alpha   90.00
_cell.angle_beta   90.00
_cell.angle_gamma   90.00
#
_symmetry.space_group_name_H-M   'P 1'
#
loop_
_entity.id
_entity.type
_entity.pdbx_description
1 polymer ?
#
loop_
_entity_poly.entity_id
_entity_poly.type
_entity_poly.pdbx_seq_one_letter_code
_entity_poly.pdbx_strand_id
1 'polypeptide(L)'
;MILNPAIIALISSSLLIVAYAIYASVVGYQIIRWWNIQSGSQRQLNLERKTYLISTVMAYMFGFGFFSLVLFIYTADHIHDFFIGAMCAAGSLNVNQYGYPALTVKVVSFILCGVWLILNYTDNKAVDYPLIKVKYKFLMFITGLLIFETYLLA
;
A
#
# COMPACT_ATOMS: atom_id res chain seq x y z
N MET A 1 -18.63 -17.34 -9.49
CA MET A 1 -18.60 -15.87 -9.70
C MET A 1 -18.40 -15.03 -8.42
N ILE A 2 -18.22 -15.63 -7.23
CA ILE A 2 -17.34 -15.09 -6.16
C ILE A 2 -16.14 -16.05 -5.92
N LEU A 3 -16.28 -17.30 -6.35
CA LEU A 3 -15.29 -18.38 -6.24
C LEU A 3 -14.22 -18.41 -7.36
N ASN A 4 -13.81 -17.28 -7.95
CA ASN A 4 -12.59 -17.31 -8.76
C ASN A 4 -11.40 -17.13 -7.81
N PRO A 5 -10.50 -18.14 -7.67
CA PRO A 5 -9.38 -18.06 -6.73
C PRO A 5 -8.54 -16.78 -6.89
N ALA A 6 -8.43 -16.28 -8.12
CA ALA A 6 -7.69 -15.05 -8.41
C ALA A 6 -8.33 -13.80 -7.79
N ILE A 7 -9.66 -13.67 -7.84
CA ILE A 7 -10.40 -12.54 -7.25
C ILE A 7 -10.30 -12.59 -5.72
N ILE A 8 -10.43 -13.78 -5.12
CA ILE A 8 -10.29 -13.95 -3.67
C ILE A 8 -8.87 -13.58 -3.21
N ALA A 9 -7.85 -14.02 -3.95
CA ALA A 9 -6.46 -13.66 -3.69
C ALA A 9 -6.21 -12.14 -3.83
N LEU A 10 -6.83 -11.48 -4.82
CA LEU A 10 -6.74 -10.02 -4.99
C LEU A 10 -7.37 -9.25 -3.84
N ILE A 11 -8.60 -9.60 -3.44
CA ILE A 11 -9.31 -8.91 -2.37
C ILE A 11 -8.60 -9.16 -1.03
N SER A 12 -8.22 -10.41 -0.74
CA SER A 12 -7.51 -10.74 0.50
C SER A 12 -6.15 -10.05 0.63
N SER A 13 -5.36 -10.00 -0.44
CA SER A 13 -4.08 -9.28 -0.44
C SER A 13 -4.27 -7.78 -0.27
N SER A 14 -5.24 -7.18 -0.95
CA SER A 14 -5.55 -5.74 -0.82
C SER A 14 -6.00 -5.38 0.60
N LEU A 15 -6.86 -6.22 1.20
CA LEU A 15 -7.35 -6.04 2.56
C LEU A 15 -6.22 -6.17 3.61
N LEU A 16 -5.29 -7.11 3.40
CA LEU A 16 -4.12 -7.28 4.27
C LEU A 16 -3.20 -6.05 4.20
N ILE A 17 -2.92 -5.55 2.99
CA ILE A 17 -2.10 -4.36 2.77
C ILE A 17 -2.74 -3.13 3.43
N VAL A 18 -4.06 -2.93 3.27
CA VAL A 18 -4.79 -1.82 3.90
C VAL A 18 -4.79 -1.94 5.42
N ALA A 19 -5.08 -3.12 5.97
CA ALA A 19 -5.09 -3.34 7.41
C ALA A 19 -3.73 -2.99 8.04
N TYR A 20 -2.65 -3.40 7.37
CA TYR A 20 -1.30 -3.04 7.78
C TYR A 20 -1.02 -1.53 7.66
N ALA A 21 -1.42 -0.90 6.55
CA ALA A 21 -1.23 0.54 6.33
C ALA A 21 -1.97 1.39 7.38
N ILE A 22 -3.17 0.99 7.79
CA ILE A 22 -3.93 1.62 8.88
C ILE A 22 -3.15 1.50 10.20
N TYR A 23 -2.68 0.30 10.53
CA TYR A 23 -1.86 0.07 11.72
C TYR A 23 -0.59 0.94 11.73
N ALA A 24 0.13 0.96 10.61
CA ALA A 24 1.35 1.73 10.46
C ALA A 24 1.08 3.25 10.55
N SER A 25 -0.06 3.72 10.05
CA SER A 25 -0.51 5.11 10.18
C SER A 25 -0.87 5.49 11.61
N VAL A 26 -1.51 4.60 12.38
CA VAL A 26 -1.78 4.84 13.82
C VAL A 26 -0.49 5.00 14.60
N VAL A 27 0.50 4.13 14.36
CA VAL A 27 1.82 4.27 14.99
C VAL A 27 2.56 5.52 14.47
N GLY A 28 2.45 5.82 13.18
CA GLY A 28 3.00 7.04 12.59
C GLY A 28 2.46 8.32 13.23
N TYR A 29 1.17 8.36 13.56
CA TYR A 29 0.57 9.46 14.31
C TYR A 29 1.18 9.60 15.71
N GLN A 30 1.40 8.48 16.41
CA GLN A 30 2.06 8.49 17.72
C GLN A 30 3.49 9.01 17.61
N ILE A 31 4.23 8.63 16.56
CA ILE A 31 5.59 9.12 16.31
C ILE A 31 5.58 10.62 16.07
N ILE A 32 4.73 11.13 15.17
CA ILE A 32 4.64 12.58 14.88
C ILE A 32 4.39 13.41 16.15
N ARG A 33 3.54 12.91 17.06
CA ARG A 33 3.12 13.63 18.27
C ARG A 33 4.16 13.60 19.40
N TRP A 34 4.92 12.52 19.54
CA TRP A 34 5.75 12.27 20.73
C TRP A 34 7.24 12.09 20.45
N TRP A 35 7.68 12.23 19.20
CA TRP A 35 9.09 12.05 18.83
C TRP A 35 9.98 13.12 19.47
N ASN A 36 10.94 12.66 20.28
CA ASN A 36 12.00 13.50 20.83
C ASN A 36 13.32 12.71 20.88
N ILE A 37 14.23 13.01 19.94
CA ILE A 37 15.51 12.32 19.77
C ILE A 37 16.50 12.58 20.92
N GLN A 38 16.32 13.66 21.68
CA GLN A 38 17.18 13.99 22.82
C GLN A 38 16.74 13.25 24.10
N SER A 39 15.58 12.58 24.08
CA SER A 39 15.04 11.90 25.26
C SER A 39 15.32 10.40 25.24
N GLY A 40 16.12 9.89 26.18
CA GLY A 40 16.36 8.45 26.36
C GLY A 40 15.24 7.70 27.08
N SER A 41 13.98 8.17 26.97
CA SER A 41 12.86 7.57 27.72
C SER A 41 12.48 6.20 27.17
N GLN A 42 11.94 5.31 28.03
CA GLN A 42 11.47 3.99 27.60
C GLN A 42 10.41 4.06 26.49
N ARG A 43 9.63 5.15 26.46
CA ARG A 43 8.66 5.44 25.39
C ARG A 43 9.33 5.68 24.04
N GLN A 44 10.40 6.47 24.02
CA GLN A 44 11.16 6.77 22.80
C GLN A 44 11.82 5.50 22.23
N LEU A 45 12.46 4.68 23.07
CA LEU A 45 13.04 3.39 22.65
C LEU A 45 11.99 2.44 22.04
N ASN A 46 10.77 2.43 22.57
CA ASN A 46 9.68 1.63 22.01
C ASN A 46 9.20 2.18 20.65
N LEU A 47 9.14 3.50 20.47
CA LEU A 47 8.80 4.13 19.19
C LEU A 47 9.85 3.85 18.11
N GLU A 48 11.13 3.87 18.46
CA GLU A 48 12.22 3.51 17.54
C GLU A 48 12.11 2.06 17.08
N ARG A 49 11.92 1.11 18.01
CA ARG A 49 11.73 -0.31 17.66
C ARG A 49 10.54 -0.53 16.74
N LYS A 50 9.42 0.16 17.01
CA LYS A 50 8.24 0.12 16.14
C LYS A 50 8.52 0.70 14.75
N THR A 51 9.35 1.74 14.64
CA THR A 51 9.74 2.34 13.36
C THR A 51 10.50 1.33 12.49
N TYR A 52 11.44 0.59 13.09
CA TYR A 52 12.14 -0.51 12.39
C TYR A 52 11.19 -1.63 11.94
N LEU A 53 10.28 -2.06 12.83
CA LEU A 53 9.28 -3.07 12.49
C LEU A 53 8.38 -2.60 11.33
N ILE A 54 7.97 -1.34 11.34
CA ILE A 54 7.14 -0.76 10.28
C ILE A 54 7.91 -0.72 8.97
N SER A 55 9.14 -0.21 8.97
CA SER A 55 9.99 -0.17 7.78
C SER A 55 10.13 -1.57 7.14
N THR A 56 10.43 -2.58 7.95
CA THR A 56 10.63 -3.94 7.46
C THR A 56 9.35 -4.55 6.89
N VAL A 57 8.22 -4.46 7.62
CA VAL A 57 6.96 -5.05 7.14
C VAL A 57 6.43 -4.28 5.93
N MET A 58 6.61 -2.96 5.86
CA MET A 58 6.26 -2.17 4.68
C MET A 58 7.02 -2.63 3.42
N ALA A 59 8.29 -3.02 3.55
CA ALA A 59 9.06 -3.58 2.43
C ALA A 59 8.45 -4.90 1.92
N TYR A 60 8.01 -5.79 2.83
CA TYR A 60 7.28 -7.00 2.45
C TYR A 60 5.93 -6.68 1.79
N MET A 61 5.18 -5.72 2.34
CA MET A 61 3.89 -5.28 1.77
C MET A 61 4.03 -4.69 0.38
N PHE A 62 5.13 -3.97 0.10
CA PHE A 62 5.45 -3.52 -1.26
C PHE A 62 5.63 -4.69 -2.23
N GLY A 63 6.31 -5.75 -1.80
CA GLY A 63 6.41 -7.00 -2.57
C GLY A 63 5.03 -7.62 -2.84
N PHE A 64 4.17 -7.73 -1.82
CA PHE A 64 2.79 -8.18 -2.00
C PHE A 64 1.98 -7.27 -2.94
N GLY A 65 2.18 -5.96 -2.88
CA GLY A 65 1.57 -5.00 -3.79
C GLY A 65 1.97 -5.23 -5.25
N PHE A 66 3.24 -5.55 -5.51
CA PHE A 66 3.71 -5.92 -6.84
C PHE A 66 3.00 -7.19 -7.36
N PHE A 67 2.95 -8.25 -6.55
CA PHE A 67 2.24 -9.48 -6.93
C PHE A 67 0.74 -9.24 -7.13
N SER A 68 0.12 -8.40 -6.30
CA SER A 68 -1.29 -8.00 -6.44
C SER A 68 -1.54 -7.26 -7.75
N LEU A 69 -0.61 -6.39 -8.20
CA LEU A 69 -0.71 -5.69 -9.48
C LEU A 69 -0.64 -6.66 -10.66
N VAL A 70 0.32 -7.58 -10.67
CA VAL A 70 0.44 -8.59 -11.72
C VAL A 70 -0.81 -9.49 -11.76
N LEU A 71 -1.28 -9.92 -10.58
CA LEU A 71 -2.48 -10.73 -10.45
C LEU A 71 -3.75 -10.01 -10.93
N PHE A 72 -3.82 -8.68 -10.75
CA PHE A 72 -4.94 -7.86 -11.21
C PHE A 72 -5.02 -7.85 -12.74
N ILE A 73 -3.88 -7.65 -13.41
CA ILE A 73 -3.80 -7.68 -14.89
C ILE A 73 -4.16 -9.07 -15.40
N TYR A 74 -3.63 -10.13 -14.79
CA TYR A 74 -3.96 -11.51 -15.14
C TYR A 74 -5.47 -11.79 -15.00
N THR A 75 -6.08 -11.30 -13.92
CA THR A 75 -7.51 -11.48 -13.67
C THR A 75 -8.35 -10.70 -14.68
N ALA A 76 -7.94 -9.47 -15.04
CA ALA A 76 -8.61 -8.69 -16.07
C ALA A 76 -8.55 -9.37 -17.44
N ASP A 77 -7.42 -10.00 -17.78
CA ASP A 77 -7.29 -10.75 -19.02
C ASP A 77 -8.16 -12.01 -19.00
N HIS A 78 -8.12 -12.81 -17.93
CA HIS A 78 -8.89 -14.06 -17.85
C HIS A 78 -10.42 -13.84 -17.85
N ILE A 79 -10.91 -12.68 -17.45
CA ILE A 79 -12.36 -12.41 -17.40
C ILE A 79 -12.94 -12.03 -18.78
N HIS A 80 -12.11 -11.87 -19.83
CA HIS A 80 -12.57 -11.46 -21.17
C HIS A 80 -13.67 -12.36 -21.74
N ASP A 81 -13.61 -13.68 -21.50
CA ASP A 81 -14.61 -14.66 -21.94
C ASP A 81 -16.03 -14.42 -21.38
N PHE A 82 -16.14 -13.70 -20.25
CA PHE A 82 -17.43 -13.38 -19.64
C PHE A 82 -18.11 -12.15 -20.24
N PHE A 83 -17.39 -11.37 -21.07
CA PHE A 83 -17.90 -10.14 -21.65
C PHE A 83 -17.89 -10.16 -23.18
N ILE A 84 -19.07 -9.99 -23.77
CA ILE A 84 -19.24 -9.95 -25.22
C ILE A 84 -18.49 -8.73 -25.78
N GLY A 85 -17.47 -8.96 -26.61
CA GLY A 85 -16.65 -7.91 -27.22
C GLY A 85 -15.35 -7.57 -26.48
N ALA A 86 -15.02 -8.24 -25.38
CA ALA A 86 -13.70 -8.16 -24.76
C ALA A 86 -12.77 -9.23 -25.36
N MET A 87 -11.80 -8.81 -26.19
CA MET A 87 -10.78 -9.72 -26.75
C MET A 87 -9.50 -9.81 -25.92
N CYS A 88 -9.34 -8.92 -24.92
CA CYS A 88 -8.17 -8.80 -24.06
C CYS A 88 -8.51 -8.08 -22.75
N ALA A 89 -7.56 -8.01 -21.81
CA ALA A 89 -7.69 -7.27 -20.56
C ALA A 89 -8.20 -5.82 -20.72
N ALA A 90 -7.78 -5.10 -21.77
CA ALA A 90 -8.20 -3.73 -22.02
C ALA A 90 -9.70 -3.63 -22.33
N GLY A 91 -10.25 -4.64 -22.99
CA GLY A 91 -11.69 -4.78 -23.23
C GLY A 91 -12.43 -5.03 -21.93
N SER A 92 -11.97 -5.99 -21.12
CA SER A 92 -12.57 -6.31 -19.81
C SER A 92 -12.61 -5.12 -18.86
N LEU A 93 -11.54 -4.31 -18.80
CA LEU A 93 -11.45 -3.11 -17.97
C LEU A 93 -12.37 -1.97 -18.46
N ASN A 94 -12.72 -1.95 -19.75
CA ASN A 94 -13.57 -0.93 -20.33
C ASN A 94 -15.08 -1.21 -20.11
N VAL A 95 -15.44 -2.44 -19.78
CA VAL A 95 -16.85 -2.81 -19.52
C VAL A 95 -17.36 -2.15 -18.25
N ASN A 96 -16.50 -2.02 -17.22
CA ASN A 96 -16.86 -1.39 -15.95
C ASN A 96 -16.23 0.00 -15.85
N GLN A 97 -17.03 0.99 -15.45
CA GLN A 97 -16.55 2.37 -15.25
C GLN A 97 -15.43 2.46 -14.20
N TYR A 98 -15.34 1.50 -13.28
CA TYR A 98 -14.32 1.45 -12.24
C TYR A 98 -13.06 0.65 -12.62
N GLY A 99 -13.03 -0.05 -13.76
CA GLY A 99 -11.89 -0.90 -14.15
C GLY A 99 -10.59 -0.13 -14.33
N TYR A 100 -10.57 0.84 -15.25
CA TYR A 100 -9.41 1.72 -15.46
C TYR A 100 -9.06 2.60 -14.26
N PRO A 101 -10.02 3.19 -13.53
CA PRO A 101 -9.74 3.88 -12.28
C PRO A 101 -9.04 2.98 -11.25
N ALA A 102 -9.51 1.76 -11.03
CA ALA A 102 -8.88 0.82 -10.09
C ALA A 102 -7.43 0.50 -10.48
N LEU A 103 -7.17 0.26 -11.78
CA LEU A 103 -5.81 0.04 -12.29
C LEU A 103 -4.92 1.26 -12.03
N THR A 104 -5.41 2.45 -12.35
CA THR A 104 -4.66 3.70 -12.22
C THR A 104 -4.31 3.97 -10.76
N VAL A 105 -5.28 3.82 -9.86
CA VAL A 105 -5.07 3.99 -8.43
C VAL A 105 -4.07 2.94 -7.92
N LYS A 106 -4.20 1.66 -8.30
CA LYS A 106 -3.27 0.59 -7.88
C LYS A 106 -1.83 0.85 -8.34
N VAL A 107 -1.63 1.32 -9.57
CA VAL A 107 -0.29 1.69 -10.08
C VAL A 107 0.28 2.89 -9.29
N VAL A 108 -0.54 3.91 -9.05
CA VAL A 108 -0.11 5.08 -8.27
C VAL A 108 0.20 4.69 -6.82
N SER A 109 -0.65 3.88 -6.16
CA SER A 109 -0.40 3.31 -4.83
C SER A 109 0.96 2.63 -4.77
N PHE A 110 1.23 1.75 -5.74
CA PHE A 110 2.46 0.98 -5.82
C PHE A 110 3.69 1.89 -5.93
N ILE A 111 3.64 2.87 -6.83
CA ILE A 111 4.74 3.84 -7.01
C ILE A 111 4.97 4.64 -5.72
N LEU A 112 3.90 5.15 -5.08
CA LEU A 112 4.02 5.93 -3.84
C LEU A 112 4.60 5.09 -2.69
N CYS A 113 4.23 3.81 -2.58
CA CYS A 113 4.85 2.88 -1.62
C CYS A 113 6.35 2.72 -1.89
N GLY A 114 6.76 2.62 -3.15
CA GLY A 114 8.18 2.59 -3.54
C GLY A 114 8.92 3.88 -3.16
N VAL A 115 8.32 5.05 -3.42
CA VAL A 115 8.85 6.35 -3.01
C VAL A 115 9.00 6.42 -1.48
N TRP A 116 8.03 5.89 -0.73
CA TRP A 116 8.11 5.84 0.74
C TRP A 116 9.30 4.99 1.22
N LEU A 117 9.56 3.85 0.58
CA LEU A 117 10.72 3.01 0.90
C LEU A 117 12.06 3.71 0.62
N ILE A 118 12.14 4.45 -0.49
CA ILE A 118 13.33 5.27 -0.83
C ILE A 118 13.52 6.36 0.22
N LEU A 119 12.45 7.07 0.59
CA LEU A 119 12.50 8.08 1.66
C LEU A 119 12.97 7.49 2.98
N ASN A 120 12.46 6.31 3.35
CA ASN A 120 12.86 5.62 4.56
C ASN A 120 14.33 5.17 4.53
N TYR A 121 14.83 4.70 3.39
CA TYR A 121 16.24 4.35 3.22
C TYR A 121 17.15 5.57 3.35
N THR A 122 16.76 6.72 2.77
CA THR A 122 17.51 7.97 2.88
C THR A 122 17.49 8.54 4.30
N ASP A 123 16.34 8.51 4.97
CA ASP A 123 16.17 8.98 6.35
C ASP A 123 17.05 8.19 7.33
N ASN A 124 17.18 6.87 7.14
CA ASN A 124 18.04 6.01 7.97
C ASN A 124 19.55 6.27 7.79
N LYS A 125 19.97 7.02 6.76
CA LYS A 125 21.37 7.42 6.58
C LYS A 125 21.73 8.70 7.32
N ALA A 126 20.74 9.50 7.70
CA ALA A 126 20.94 10.76 8.40
C ALA A 126 20.91 10.52 9.91
N VAL A 127 21.89 11.07 10.64
CA VAL A 127 22.02 10.89 12.09
C VAL A 127 20.85 11.51 12.86
N ASP A 128 20.31 12.63 12.37
CA ASP A 128 19.28 13.41 13.08
C ASP A 128 17.82 13.06 12.70
N TYR A 129 17.59 12.06 11.84
CA TYR A 129 16.26 11.70 11.31
C TYR A 129 15.39 12.91 10.91
N PRO A 130 15.90 13.84 10.10
CA PRO A 130 15.22 15.10 9.82
C PRO A 130 13.89 14.92 9.08
N LEU A 131 13.69 13.80 8.37
CA LEU A 131 12.51 13.57 7.54
C LEU A 131 11.43 12.73 8.24
N ILE A 132 11.59 12.36 9.51
CA ILE A 132 10.67 11.41 10.16
C ILE A 132 9.21 11.88 10.16
N LYS A 133 8.95 13.18 10.37
CA LYS A 133 7.59 13.74 10.33
C LYS A 133 7.00 13.73 8.93
N VAL A 134 7.82 13.99 7.91
CA VAL A 134 7.40 13.98 6.50
C VAL A 134 7.09 12.55 6.06
N LYS A 135 7.94 11.58 6.43
CA LYS A 135 7.78 10.15 6.17
C LYS A 135 6.42 9.63 6.67
N TYR A 136 6.03 9.98 7.89
CA TYR A 136 4.77 9.50 8.47
C TYR A 136 3.53 10.26 8.00
N LYS A 137 3.66 11.55 7.64
CA LYS A 137 2.57 12.27 6.94
C LYS A 137 2.31 11.67 5.56
N PHE A 138 3.37 11.34 4.83
CA PHE A 138 3.27 10.70 3.53
C PHE A 138 2.65 9.29 3.63
N LEU A 139 2.99 8.53 4.68
CA LEU A 139 2.35 7.24 4.96
C LEU A 139 0.83 7.33 5.15
N MET A 140 0.34 8.38 5.85
CA MET A 140 -1.10 8.60 6.02
C MET A 140 -1.80 8.87 4.68
N PHE A 141 -1.17 9.65 3.81
CA PHE A 141 -1.68 9.89 2.46
C PHE A 141 -1.76 8.58 1.65
N ILE A 142 -0.70 7.77 1.67
CA ILE A 142 -0.67 6.45 1.01
C ILE A 142 -1.78 5.54 1.55
N THR A 143 -2.01 5.56 2.86
CA THR A 143 -3.05 4.74 3.50
C THR A 143 -4.44 5.10 2.99
N GLY A 144 -4.75 6.40 2.87
CA GLY A 144 -6.03 6.85 2.28
C GLY A 144 -6.19 6.37 0.84
N LEU A 145 -5.11 6.40 0.06
CA LEU A 145 -5.11 5.97 -1.33
C LEU A 145 -5.29 4.44 -1.47
N LEU A 146 -4.68 3.64 -0.60
CA LEU A 146 -4.88 2.18 -0.53
C LEU A 146 -6.30 1.78 -0.11
N ILE A 147 -6.93 2.54 0.80
CA ILE A 147 -8.34 2.35 1.15
C ILE A 147 -9.23 2.62 -0.06
N PHE A 148 -8.97 3.71 -0.77
CA PHE A 148 -9.71 4.06 -1.98
C PHE A 148 -9.53 3.01 -3.09
N GLU A 149 -8.31 2.49 -3.28
CA GLU A 149 -8.04 1.36 -4.17
C GLU A 149 -8.88 0.13 -3.84
N THR A 150 -8.92 -0.24 -2.55
CA THR A 150 -9.67 -1.43 -2.11
C THR A 150 -11.17 -1.22 -2.25
N TYR A 151 -11.67 0.00 -2.08
CA TYR A 151 -13.06 0.35 -2.35
C TYR A 151 -13.42 0.21 -3.83
N LEU A 152 -12.51 0.59 -4.75
CA LEU A 152 -12.73 0.44 -6.19
C LEU A 152 -12.67 -1.02 -6.66
N LEU A 153 -12.03 -1.90 -5.90
CA LEU A 153 -11.94 -3.34 -6.18
C LEU A 153 -13.12 -4.16 -5.65
N ALA A 154 -13.90 -3.61 -4.71
CA ALA A 154 -15.04 -4.25 -4.05
C ALA A 154 -16.35 -4.02 -4.83
#